data_AF-A0A1D3L818-F1
#
_entry.id   AF-A0A1D3L818-F1
#
_cell.length_a   1.000
_cell.length_b   1.000
_cell.length_c   1.000
_cell.angle_alpha   90.00
_cell.angle_beta   90.00
_cell.angle_gamma   90.00
#
_symmetry.space_group_name_H-M   'P 1'
#
loop_
_entity.id
_entity.type
_entity.pdbx_description
1 polymer ?
#
loop_
_entity_poly.entity_id
_entity_poly.type
_entity_poly.pdbx_seq_one_letter_code
_entity_poly.pdbx_strand_id
1 'polypeptide(L)'
;MAESSYDIEKVYYEIYTINNYFWEDNGKLKVNPKSTSIHDYCYYSNTPGKDKCNDYLEMTKCSVIYLLKTLKETYKLKDDKIAEYAILWLNYNLNINSNNNFTNLNEFYTKYIVNNNCYNDKTKGDDITTYKNIIDANKDLTNMNIKEISKFSDPFSILFYLYYAYHYDSSDCNKNLGYAKQFADQFNNLNDDSNNIENSLYNKLLSTLSNDYNNLKKIFYDKNDSCEFPSLPQIKPKKNSAQNSGKGSGQIMGQSSYSIEDVCEAIVKVDTDFTVDPDDSTLNSEDFPGLINYCPFSNNGSDHKCSSYEELVSSAFITMLVSFISSNGDENLDRDKFAEYAILWLCYQLNQKTKNRIDNLNNYYNTYIKGIEKYSDKLEDAETYNSCKDIINKKQYLMNMDINKMSKLYEALKILCDMYTECNGKEERYTSCSKDAEEFVQKFEELNNDPSITGNDSYREILSSLSTNYNNFKNDCAKKCSKCSDIPTLTDIKVPKSSVQDQVESSGVTSPSSSIASTLIPGLSTFAIPVFLGVAYKYSLFGFDKLFQRQHIRNKLKKIKNKMELNI
;
A
#
# COMPACT_ATOMS: atom_id res chain seq x y z
N MET A 1 -5.67 15.52 -13.01
CA MET A 1 -5.47 14.15 -13.52
C MET A 1 -4.19 14.19 -14.33
N ALA A 2 -3.12 13.58 -13.83
CA ALA A 2 -1.89 13.42 -14.61
C ALA A 2 -2.14 12.32 -15.65
N GLU A 3 -1.84 12.58 -16.91
CA GLU A 3 -1.86 11.55 -17.95
C GLU A 3 -0.86 10.45 -17.59
N SER A 4 -1.33 9.21 -17.51
CA SER A 4 -0.47 8.05 -17.30
C SER A 4 0.47 7.90 -18.49
N SER A 5 1.77 7.76 -18.25
CA SER A 5 2.80 7.59 -19.29
C SER A 5 2.73 6.25 -20.05
N TYR A 6 1.67 5.46 -19.85
CA TYR A 6 1.46 4.16 -20.47
C TYR A 6 0.07 4.09 -21.10
N ASP A 7 -0.03 3.41 -22.26
CA ASP A 7 -1.29 3.18 -22.95
C ASP A 7 -2.13 2.15 -22.21
N ILE A 8 -2.99 2.62 -21.30
CA ILE A 8 -3.91 1.78 -20.51
C ILE A 8 -4.75 0.84 -21.38
N GLU A 9 -5.06 1.26 -22.60
CA GLU A 9 -5.73 0.46 -23.62
C GLU A 9 -4.98 -0.83 -23.94
N LYS A 10 -3.67 -0.74 -24.21
CA LYS A 10 -2.83 -1.90 -24.52
C LYS A 10 -2.65 -2.81 -23.32
N VAL A 11 -2.59 -2.24 -22.11
CA VAL A 11 -2.51 -3.01 -20.86
C VAL A 11 -3.76 -3.88 -20.69
N TYR A 12 -4.96 -3.30 -20.80
CA TYR A 12 -6.20 -4.05 -20.66
C TYR A 12 -6.42 -5.05 -21.80
N TYR A 13 -5.97 -4.72 -23.01
CA TYR A 13 -5.94 -5.65 -24.14
C TYR A 13 -5.11 -6.91 -23.85
N GLU A 14 -3.93 -6.72 -23.26
CA GLU A 14 -3.07 -7.82 -22.85
C GLU A 14 -3.72 -8.67 -21.75
N ILE A 15 -4.31 -8.02 -20.74
CA ILE A 15 -5.03 -8.70 -19.65
C ILE A 15 -6.17 -9.57 -20.22
N TYR A 16 -6.97 -9.03 -21.15
CA TYR A 16 -8.00 -9.80 -21.85
C TYR A 16 -7.40 -10.99 -22.62
N THR A 17 -6.29 -10.77 -23.31
CA THR A 17 -5.62 -11.81 -24.12
C THR A 17 -5.13 -12.95 -23.23
N ILE A 18 -4.43 -12.63 -22.14
CA ILE A 18 -3.95 -13.59 -21.14
C ILE A 18 -5.12 -14.37 -20.54
N ASN A 19 -6.20 -13.67 -20.19
CA ASN A 19 -7.39 -14.30 -19.63
C ASN A 19 -8.04 -15.33 -20.56
N ASN A 20 -7.97 -15.13 -21.87
CA ASN A 20 -8.58 -16.04 -22.86
C ASN A 20 -7.65 -17.19 -23.30
N TYR A 21 -6.48 -17.33 -22.68
CA TYR A 21 -5.60 -18.45 -22.94
C TYR A 21 -6.05 -19.76 -22.31
N PHE A 22 -6.89 -19.74 -21.27
CA PHE A 22 -7.39 -20.95 -20.65
C PHE A 22 -8.75 -20.74 -19.98
N TRP A 23 -9.54 -21.80 -19.87
CA TRP A 23 -10.84 -21.79 -19.20
C TRP A 23 -11.23 -23.21 -18.76
N GLU A 24 -12.25 -23.34 -17.93
CA GLU A 24 -12.84 -24.64 -17.61
C GLU A 24 -14.12 -24.89 -18.42
N ASP A 25 -14.23 -26.06 -19.03
CA ASP A 25 -15.46 -26.57 -19.63
C ASP A 25 -15.82 -27.92 -19.00
N ASN A 26 -16.96 -27.97 -18.29
CA ASN A 26 -17.42 -29.13 -17.53
C ASN A 26 -16.42 -29.67 -16.50
N GLY A 27 -15.63 -28.79 -15.86
CA GLY A 27 -14.61 -29.17 -14.87
C GLY A 27 -13.35 -29.77 -15.49
N LYS A 28 -13.18 -29.64 -16.82
CA LYS A 28 -11.94 -29.95 -17.53
C LYS A 28 -11.29 -28.66 -18.00
N LEU A 29 -10.00 -28.53 -17.74
CA LEU A 29 -9.19 -27.45 -18.27
C LEU A 29 -9.19 -27.50 -19.80
N LYS A 30 -9.38 -26.34 -20.41
CA LYS A 30 -9.19 -26.07 -21.83
C LYS A 30 -8.13 -24.99 -21.96
N VAL A 31 -7.17 -25.22 -22.85
CA VAL A 31 -6.05 -24.32 -23.08
C VAL A 31 -6.03 -23.95 -24.56
N ASN A 32 -5.89 -22.67 -24.84
CA ASN A 32 -5.72 -22.13 -26.17
C ASN A 32 -4.28 -22.44 -26.65
N PRO A 33 -4.06 -23.04 -27.84
CA PRO A 33 -2.71 -23.32 -28.33
C PRO A 33 -1.78 -22.10 -28.41
N LYS A 34 -2.33 -20.87 -28.41
CA LYS A 34 -1.53 -19.63 -28.37
C LYS A 34 -0.95 -19.30 -26.99
N SER A 35 -1.26 -20.05 -25.94
CA SER A 35 -0.76 -19.85 -24.58
C SER A 35 0.67 -20.35 -24.36
N THR A 36 1.42 -20.64 -25.43
CA THR A 36 2.78 -21.22 -25.35
C THR A 36 3.68 -20.45 -24.41
N SER A 37 3.59 -19.11 -24.42
CA SER A 37 4.38 -18.24 -23.54
C SER A 37 4.07 -18.40 -22.06
N ILE A 38 2.84 -18.78 -21.66
CA ILE A 38 2.53 -19.03 -20.24
C ILE A 38 3.22 -20.30 -19.74
N HIS A 39 3.34 -21.31 -20.60
CA HIS A 39 3.92 -22.59 -20.21
C HIS A 39 5.38 -22.50 -19.81
N ASP A 40 6.11 -21.48 -20.29
CA ASP A 40 7.49 -21.21 -19.85
C ASP A 40 7.58 -20.90 -18.35
N TYR A 41 6.49 -20.43 -17.73
CA TYR A 41 6.40 -20.13 -16.30
C TYR A 41 5.76 -21.28 -15.49
N CYS A 42 5.35 -22.36 -16.15
CA CYS A 42 4.81 -23.58 -15.53
C CYS A 42 5.89 -24.56 -15.02
N TYR A 43 7.17 -24.37 -15.37
CA TYR A 43 8.19 -25.39 -15.14
C TYR A 43 8.64 -25.49 -13.68
N TYR A 44 8.40 -26.67 -13.10
CA TYR A 44 9.00 -27.12 -11.85
C TYR A 44 9.44 -28.59 -12.03
N SER A 45 10.73 -28.86 -11.84
CA SER A 45 11.43 -30.17 -11.84
C SER A 45 12.17 -30.63 -13.11
N ASN A 46 13.30 -31.31 -12.88
CA ASN A 46 14.28 -31.87 -13.84
C ASN A 46 13.79 -33.05 -14.69
N THR A 47 12.48 -33.25 -14.86
CA THR A 47 11.93 -34.31 -15.72
C THR A 47 11.49 -33.75 -17.06
N PRO A 48 12.21 -34.02 -18.17
CA PRO A 48 11.81 -33.57 -19.50
C PRO A 48 10.65 -34.43 -20.00
N GLY A 49 9.49 -33.82 -20.25
CA GLY A 49 8.32 -34.52 -20.81
C GLY A 49 7.05 -33.67 -20.83
N LYS A 50 6.47 -33.56 -22.03
CA LYS A 50 5.33 -32.74 -22.49
C LYS A 50 4.13 -32.59 -21.51
N ASP A 51 3.54 -31.39 -21.58
CA ASP A 51 2.19 -30.96 -21.14
C ASP A 51 1.89 -30.86 -19.64
N LYS A 52 2.37 -29.87 -18.87
CA LYS A 52 2.03 -29.83 -17.42
C LYS A 52 1.80 -28.44 -16.82
N CYS A 53 0.69 -27.84 -17.22
CA CYS A 53 -0.22 -27.16 -16.29
C CYS A 53 -1.55 -27.94 -16.42
N ASN A 54 -1.78 -28.91 -15.52
CA ASN A 54 -2.78 -29.97 -15.68
C ASN A 54 -4.17 -29.58 -15.19
N ASP A 55 -4.23 -28.53 -14.38
CA ASP A 55 -5.46 -27.99 -13.84
C ASP A 55 -5.50 -26.46 -13.94
N TYR A 56 -6.67 -25.91 -13.67
CA TYR A 56 -6.93 -24.48 -13.78
C TYR A 56 -6.08 -23.65 -12.82
N LEU A 57 -5.84 -24.11 -11.59
CA LEU A 57 -5.03 -23.38 -10.61
C LEU A 57 -3.55 -23.34 -11.02
N GLU A 58 -3.05 -24.43 -11.62
CA GLU A 58 -1.71 -24.46 -12.21
C GLU A 58 -1.60 -23.53 -13.41
N MET A 59 -2.62 -23.41 -14.25
CA MET A 59 -2.60 -22.38 -15.29
C MET A 59 -2.63 -20.97 -14.68
N THR A 60 -3.50 -20.74 -13.70
CA THR A 60 -3.63 -19.44 -13.03
C THR A 60 -2.31 -18.99 -12.40
N LYS A 61 -1.61 -19.85 -11.64
CA LYS A 61 -0.34 -19.46 -10.98
C LYS A 61 0.72 -19.00 -11.98
N CYS A 62 0.82 -19.67 -13.14
CA CYS A 62 1.84 -19.38 -14.15
C CYS A 62 1.46 -18.14 -14.96
N SER A 63 0.17 -17.97 -15.23
CA SER A 63 -0.36 -16.77 -15.86
C SER A 63 -0.19 -15.51 -15.01
N VAL A 64 -0.25 -15.59 -13.67
CA VAL A 64 0.08 -14.43 -12.81
C VAL A 64 1.52 -13.99 -13.03
N ILE A 65 2.48 -14.92 -13.06
CA ILE A 65 3.90 -14.61 -13.26
C ILE A 65 4.12 -14.01 -14.65
N TYR A 66 3.50 -14.61 -15.66
CA TYR A 66 3.53 -14.08 -17.02
C TYR A 66 2.96 -12.66 -17.10
N LEU A 67 1.82 -12.41 -16.45
CA LEU A 67 1.19 -11.10 -16.39
C LEU A 67 2.10 -10.07 -15.71
N LEU A 68 2.68 -10.39 -14.55
CA LEU A 68 3.61 -9.51 -13.84
C LEU A 68 4.80 -9.11 -14.72
N LYS A 69 5.37 -10.08 -15.43
CA LYS A 69 6.45 -9.86 -16.38
C LYS A 69 6.04 -8.95 -17.52
N THR A 70 4.92 -9.23 -18.16
CA THR A 70 4.46 -8.44 -19.30
C THR A 70 4.16 -6.99 -18.87
N LEU A 71 3.50 -6.79 -17.74
CA LEU A 71 3.21 -5.44 -17.22
C LEU A 71 4.49 -4.67 -16.86
N LYS A 72 5.50 -5.34 -16.29
CA LYS A 72 6.79 -4.72 -15.91
C LYS A 72 7.69 -4.46 -17.11
N GLU A 73 7.95 -5.48 -17.93
CA GLU A 73 9.00 -5.43 -18.95
C GLU A 73 8.50 -4.86 -20.28
N THR A 74 7.26 -5.16 -20.66
CA THR A 74 6.68 -4.69 -21.93
C THR A 74 6.04 -3.32 -21.76
N TYR A 75 5.19 -3.18 -20.73
CA TYR A 75 4.41 -1.96 -20.54
C TYR A 75 5.04 -0.95 -19.56
N LYS A 76 6.09 -1.35 -18.82
CA LYS A 76 6.87 -0.48 -17.92
C LYS A 76 6.00 0.24 -16.88
N LEU A 77 4.97 -0.45 -16.37
CA LEU A 77 4.14 0.09 -15.31
C LEU A 77 4.94 0.26 -14.02
N LYS A 78 4.49 1.17 -13.16
CA LYS A 78 4.97 1.27 -11.78
C LYS A 78 4.51 0.07 -10.96
N ASP A 79 5.29 -0.30 -9.96
CA ASP A 79 5.10 -1.54 -9.20
C ASP A 79 3.76 -1.59 -8.44
N ASP A 80 3.28 -0.44 -7.95
CA ASP A 80 1.95 -0.30 -7.34
C ASP A 80 0.83 -0.66 -8.33
N LYS A 81 0.90 -0.17 -9.56
CA LYS A 81 -0.08 -0.46 -10.62
C LYS A 81 0.00 -1.89 -11.13
N ILE A 82 1.21 -2.44 -11.23
CA ILE A 82 1.41 -3.86 -11.59
C ILE A 82 0.71 -4.76 -10.57
N ALA A 83 0.91 -4.49 -9.28
CA ALA A 83 0.29 -5.28 -8.22
C ALA A 83 -1.24 -5.19 -8.24
N GLU A 84 -1.81 -3.98 -8.39
CA GLU A 84 -3.27 -3.78 -8.49
C GLU A 84 -3.90 -4.63 -9.60
N TYR A 85 -3.35 -4.57 -10.83
CA TYR A 85 -3.91 -5.31 -11.97
C TYR A 85 -3.70 -6.82 -11.85
N ALA A 86 -2.53 -7.26 -11.37
CA ALA A 86 -2.27 -8.68 -11.16
C ALA A 86 -3.24 -9.28 -10.12
N ILE A 87 -3.53 -8.53 -9.05
CA ILE A 87 -4.42 -8.95 -7.98
C ILE A 87 -5.89 -8.95 -8.42
N LEU A 88 -6.35 -7.93 -9.14
CA LEU A 88 -7.69 -7.90 -9.74
C LEU A 88 -7.90 -9.08 -10.70
N TRP A 89 -6.89 -9.38 -11.54
CA TRP A 89 -6.93 -10.50 -12.49
C TRP A 89 -6.93 -11.86 -11.79
N LEU A 90 -6.08 -12.04 -10.78
CA LEU A 90 -6.05 -13.28 -9.99
C LEU A 90 -7.38 -13.49 -9.29
N ASN A 91 -7.91 -12.46 -8.64
CA ASN A 91 -9.22 -12.51 -7.98
C ASN A 91 -10.33 -12.93 -8.94
N TYR A 92 -10.40 -12.31 -10.13
CA TYR A 92 -11.38 -12.68 -11.15
C TYR A 92 -11.30 -14.18 -11.51
N ASN A 93 -10.09 -14.70 -11.74
CA ASN A 93 -9.91 -16.12 -12.09
C ASN A 93 -10.25 -17.07 -10.93
N LEU A 94 -9.89 -16.73 -9.69
CA LEU A 94 -10.23 -17.54 -8.52
C LEU A 94 -11.73 -17.50 -8.19
N ASN A 95 -12.41 -16.38 -8.44
CA ASN A 95 -13.85 -16.27 -8.23
C ASN A 95 -14.65 -17.11 -9.26
N ILE A 96 -14.16 -17.22 -10.51
CA ILE A 96 -14.78 -18.08 -11.52
C ILE A 96 -14.71 -19.56 -11.14
N ASN A 97 -13.57 -20.00 -10.58
CA ASN A 97 -13.37 -21.38 -10.15
C ASN A 97 -13.68 -21.54 -8.66
N SER A 98 -14.97 -21.46 -8.30
CA SER A 98 -15.48 -21.48 -6.91
C SER A 98 -15.22 -22.79 -6.12
N ASN A 99 -14.46 -23.74 -6.64
CA ASN A 99 -14.10 -24.99 -5.95
C ASN A 99 -12.84 -24.84 -5.07
N ASN A 100 -12.34 -23.62 -4.91
CA ASN A 100 -11.23 -23.33 -4.01
C ASN A 100 -11.74 -22.94 -2.62
N ASN A 101 -11.03 -23.36 -1.58
CA ASN A 101 -11.37 -23.10 -0.16
C ASN A 101 -10.50 -21.97 0.42
N PHE A 102 -10.04 -21.02 -0.40
CA PHE A 102 -9.13 -19.98 0.09
C PHE A 102 -9.87 -18.93 0.91
N THR A 103 -9.29 -18.51 2.04
CA THR A 103 -9.85 -17.46 2.89
C THR A 103 -9.49 -16.04 2.41
N ASN A 104 -8.33 -15.90 1.76
CA ASN A 104 -7.82 -14.70 1.10
C ASN A 104 -6.89 -15.07 -0.08
N LEU A 105 -6.44 -14.09 -0.87
CA LEU A 105 -5.54 -14.35 -2.00
C LEU A 105 -4.14 -14.76 -1.54
N ASN A 106 -3.72 -14.35 -0.35
CA ASN A 106 -2.40 -14.66 0.20
C ASN A 106 -2.21 -16.18 0.43
N GLU A 107 -3.26 -16.94 0.79
CA GLU A 107 -3.19 -18.40 0.83
C GLU A 107 -2.85 -19.01 -0.54
N PHE A 108 -3.46 -18.51 -1.61
CA PHE A 108 -3.14 -18.96 -2.97
C PHE A 108 -1.70 -18.57 -3.35
N TYR A 109 -1.29 -17.33 -3.10
CA TYR A 109 0.06 -16.86 -3.37
C TYR A 109 1.12 -17.71 -2.65
N THR A 110 0.96 -17.90 -1.34
CA THR A 110 1.90 -18.66 -0.51
C THR A 110 2.01 -20.10 -0.98
N LYS A 111 0.87 -20.74 -1.29
CA LYS A 111 0.83 -22.15 -1.66
C LYS A 111 1.29 -22.43 -3.10
N TYR A 112 0.96 -21.55 -4.05
CA TYR A 112 1.13 -21.84 -5.48
C TYR A 112 2.14 -20.94 -6.21
N ILE A 113 2.48 -19.76 -5.67
CA ILE A 113 3.31 -18.77 -6.38
C ILE A 113 4.68 -18.59 -5.72
N VAL A 114 4.78 -18.47 -4.39
CA VAL A 114 6.03 -18.09 -3.67
C VAL A 114 7.21 -19.00 -4.02
N ASN A 115 6.97 -20.31 -4.16
CA ASN A 115 8.04 -21.26 -4.45
C ASN A 115 8.41 -21.32 -5.94
N ASN A 116 7.71 -20.63 -6.85
CA ASN A 116 8.02 -20.67 -8.27
C ASN A 116 9.34 -19.94 -8.58
N ASN A 117 10.28 -20.62 -9.25
CA ASN A 117 11.60 -20.02 -9.55
C ASN A 117 11.49 -18.77 -10.42
N CYS A 118 10.61 -18.79 -11.44
CA CYS A 118 10.40 -17.66 -12.32
C CYS A 118 9.77 -16.44 -11.63
N TYR A 119 9.08 -16.66 -10.51
CA TYR A 119 8.56 -15.58 -9.67
C TYR A 119 9.66 -14.91 -8.84
N ASN A 120 10.69 -15.69 -8.48
CA ASN A 120 11.86 -15.24 -7.74
C ASN A 120 12.98 -14.73 -8.65
N ASP A 121 12.86 -14.88 -9.97
CA ASP A 121 13.80 -14.35 -10.94
C ASP A 121 13.83 -12.80 -10.92
N LYS A 122 14.99 -12.25 -11.26
CA LYS A 122 15.19 -10.80 -11.40
C LYS A 122 14.45 -10.28 -12.64
N THR A 123 13.84 -9.11 -12.51
CA THR A 123 13.22 -8.44 -13.65
C THR A 123 14.26 -7.88 -14.61
N LYS A 124 13.99 -7.90 -15.94
CA LYS A 124 14.98 -7.38 -16.90
C LYS A 124 15.20 -5.88 -16.73
N GLY A 125 16.46 -5.50 -16.52
CA GLY A 125 16.90 -4.09 -16.43
C GLY A 125 17.02 -3.56 -15.01
N ASP A 126 16.76 -4.39 -13.99
CA ASP A 126 16.96 -4.07 -12.58
C ASP A 126 17.61 -5.28 -11.87
N ASP A 127 18.84 -5.10 -11.39
CA ASP A 127 19.61 -6.17 -10.75
C ASP A 127 19.14 -6.52 -9.32
N ILE A 128 18.17 -5.78 -8.77
CA ILE A 128 17.74 -5.86 -7.37
C ILE A 128 16.27 -6.32 -7.26
N THR A 129 15.39 -5.89 -8.17
CA THR A 129 13.94 -6.13 -8.04
C THR A 129 13.46 -7.43 -8.70
N THR A 130 12.76 -8.27 -7.93
CA THR A 130 12.06 -9.49 -8.39
C THR A 130 10.54 -9.26 -8.50
N TYR A 131 9.80 -10.14 -9.20
CA TYR A 131 8.33 -10.06 -9.21
C TYR A 131 7.71 -10.31 -7.83
N LYS A 132 8.40 -11.09 -6.98
CA LYS A 132 8.08 -11.25 -5.57
C LYS A 132 8.07 -9.93 -4.83
N ASN A 133 9.10 -9.09 -5.00
CA ASN A 133 9.18 -7.79 -4.34
C ASN A 133 7.99 -6.88 -4.69
N ILE A 134 7.50 -6.92 -5.94
CA ILE A 134 6.36 -6.11 -6.41
C ILE A 134 5.08 -6.46 -5.65
N ILE A 135 4.78 -7.75 -5.51
CA ILE A 135 3.60 -8.23 -4.79
C ILE A 135 3.79 -8.09 -3.27
N ASP A 136 4.99 -8.39 -2.74
CA ASP A 136 5.28 -8.27 -1.30
C ASP A 136 5.13 -6.82 -0.82
N ALA A 137 5.54 -5.83 -1.63
CA ALA A 137 5.33 -4.41 -1.34
C ALA A 137 3.84 -3.99 -1.36
N ASN A 138 2.97 -4.82 -1.92
CA ASN A 138 1.52 -4.62 -2.00
C ASN A 138 0.75 -5.76 -1.34
N LYS A 139 1.37 -6.46 -0.36
CA LYS A 139 0.81 -7.66 0.28
C LYS A 139 -0.53 -7.41 0.97
N ASP A 140 -0.81 -6.18 1.38
CA ASP A 140 -2.11 -5.82 1.95
C ASP A 140 -3.26 -6.08 0.98
N LEU A 141 -3.05 -5.88 -0.32
CA LEU A 141 -4.03 -6.21 -1.37
C LEU A 141 -4.27 -7.72 -1.50
N THR A 142 -3.25 -8.56 -1.24
CA THR A 142 -3.42 -10.03 -1.26
C THR A 142 -4.05 -10.57 0.02
N ASN A 143 -3.96 -9.82 1.12
CA ASN A 143 -4.57 -10.15 2.41
C ASN A 143 -6.05 -9.79 2.51
N MET A 144 -6.61 -9.04 1.54
CA MET A 144 -8.04 -8.74 1.51
C MET A 144 -8.89 -10.01 1.57
N ASN A 145 -9.99 -9.95 2.33
CA ASN A 145 -10.91 -11.07 2.47
C ASN A 145 -11.48 -11.47 1.09
N ILE A 146 -11.47 -12.78 0.77
CA ILE A 146 -11.87 -13.27 -0.55
C ILE A 146 -13.28 -12.81 -0.96
N LYS A 147 -14.21 -12.71 0.00
CA LYS A 147 -15.58 -12.25 -0.26
C LYS A 147 -15.64 -10.77 -0.61
N GLU A 148 -14.76 -9.97 -0.04
CA GLU A 148 -14.69 -8.54 -0.30
C GLU A 148 -14.09 -8.25 -1.67
N ILE A 149 -12.94 -8.87 -1.97
CA ILE A 149 -12.26 -8.66 -3.24
C ILE A 149 -13.02 -9.30 -4.42
N SER A 150 -13.77 -10.39 -4.19
CA SER A 150 -14.62 -11.01 -5.23
C SER A 150 -15.68 -10.06 -5.80
N LYS A 151 -16.10 -9.02 -5.06
CA LYS A 151 -17.06 -8.01 -5.55
C LYS A 151 -16.51 -7.23 -6.76
N PHE A 152 -15.19 -7.13 -6.90
CA PHE A 152 -14.55 -6.44 -8.02
C PHE A 152 -14.46 -7.29 -9.29
N SER A 153 -14.69 -8.60 -9.23
CA SER A 153 -14.49 -9.50 -10.37
C SER A 153 -15.35 -9.14 -11.57
N ASP A 154 -16.65 -8.90 -11.35
CA ASP A 154 -17.60 -8.58 -12.41
C ASP A 154 -17.26 -7.24 -13.09
N PRO A 155 -17.16 -6.10 -12.38
CA PRO A 155 -16.83 -4.84 -13.04
C PRO A 155 -15.43 -4.85 -13.68
N PHE A 156 -14.44 -5.51 -13.08
CA PHE A 156 -13.13 -5.69 -13.72
C PHE A 156 -13.22 -6.47 -15.04
N SER A 157 -14.05 -7.52 -15.08
CA SER A 157 -14.26 -8.33 -16.29
C SER A 157 -14.92 -7.57 -17.43
N ILE A 158 -15.89 -6.72 -17.10
CA ILE A 158 -16.54 -5.84 -18.07
C ILE A 158 -15.53 -4.85 -18.63
N LEU A 159 -14.67 -4.30 -17.78
CA LEU A 159 -13.69 -3.29 -18.16
C LEU A 159 -12.67 -3.85 -19.17
N PHE A 160 -12.04 -4.98 -18.88
CA PHE A 160 -11.07 -5.58 -19.81
C PHE A 160 -11.74 -6.10 -21.10
N TYR A 161 -13.01 -6.52 -21.04
CA TYR A 161 -13.79 -6.85 -22.24
C TYR A 161 -14.04 -5.62 -23.11
N LEU A 162 -14.43 -4.48 -22.52
CA LEU A 162 -14.72 -3.27 -23.28
C LEU A 162 -13.46 -2.70 -23.94
N TYR A 163 -12.31 -2.75 -23.26
CA TYR A 163 -11.02 -2.42 -23.88
C TYR A 163 -10.67 -3.34 -25.05
N TYR A 164 -10.97 -4.64 -24.96
CA TYR A 164 -10.85 -5.53 -26.12
C TYR A 164 -11.83 -5.16 -27.24
N ALA A 165 -13.10 -4.90 -26.90
CA ALA A 165 -14.13 -4.54 -27.85
C ALA A 165 -13.79 -3.24 -28.58
N TYR A 166 -13.10 -2.29 -27.94
CA TYR A 166 -12.60 -1.10 -28.59
C TYR A 166 -11.73 -1.39 -29.82
N HIS A 167 -10.90 -2.43 -29.78
CA HIS A 167 -10.04 -2.79 -30.91
C HIS A 167 -10.78 -3.52 -32.03
N TYR A 168 -11.76 -4.36 -31.70
CA TYR A 168 -12.33 -5.32 -32.66
C TYR A 168 -13.82 -5.12 -32.97
N ASP A 169 -14.60 -4.69 -31.97
CA ASP A 169 -16.07 -4.60 -32.02
C ASP A 169 -16.58 -3.18 -31.69
N SER A 170 -15.74 -2.14 -31.86
CA SER A 170 -16.09 -0.75 -31.51
C SER A 170 -17.29 -0.18 -32.27
N SER A 171 -17.63 -0.78 -33.42
CA SER A 171 -18.80 -0.43 -34.22
C SER A 171 -20.12 -0.93 -33.63
N ASP A 172 -20.11 -1.96 -32.77
CA ASP A 172 -21.31 -2.47 -32.09
C ASP A 172 -21.61 -1.69 -30.81
N CYS A 173 -22.01 -0.45 -31.04
CA CYS A 173 -22.26 0.54 -30.01
C CYS A 173 -23.32 0.09 -28.98
N ASN A 174 -24.40 -0.53 -29.46
CA ASN A 174 -25.51 -0.96 -28.61
C ASN A 174 -25.06 -2.02 -27.60
N LYS A 175 -24.25 -2.98 -28.05
CA LYS A 175 -23.68 -4.02 -27.20
C LYS A 175 -22.70 -3.44 -26.18
N ASN A 176 -21.76 -2.61 -26.62
CA ASN A 176 -20.75 -1.99 -25.74
C ASN A 176 -21.39 -1.04 -24.71
N LEU A 177 -22.41 -0.28 -25.12
CA LEU A 177 -23.20 0.55 -24.22
C LEU A 177 -23.96 -0.28 -23.19
N GLY A 178 -24.47 -1.46 -23.57
CA GLY A 178 -25.10 -2.41 -22.65
C GLY A 178 -24.14 -2.84 -21.53
N TYR A 179 -22.90 -3.19 -21.89
CA TYR A 179 -21.85 -3.53 -20.92
C TYR A 179 -21.43 -2.33 -20.06
N ALA A 180 -21.30 -1.14 -20.65
CA ALA A 180 -20.96 0.07 -19.90
C ALA A 180 -22.04 0.43 -18.86
N LYS A 181 -23.32 0.22 -19.18
CA LYS A 181 -24.43 0.35 -18.21
C LYS A 181 -24.32 -0.67 -17.08
N GLN A 182 -24.02 -1.93 -17.40
CA GLN A 182 -23.82 -2.95 -16.37
C GLN A 182 -22.61 -2.64 -15.47
N PHE A 183 -21.53 -2.12 -16.04
CA PHE A 183 -20.38 -1.64 -15.26
C PHE A 183 -20.82 -0.54 -14.29
N ALA A 184 -21.56 0.47 -14.76
CA ALA A 184 -22.04 1.55 -13.91
C ALA A 184 -22.95 1.04 -12.78
N ASP A 185 -23.84 0.08 -13.07
CA ASP A 185 -24.71 -0.54 -12.05
C ASP A 185 -23.90 -1.31 -11.00
N GLN A 186 -22.92 -2.12 -11.43
CA GLN A 186 -22.00 -2.85 -10.55
C GLN A 186 -21.16 -1.87 -9.71
N PHE A 187 -20.67 -0.80 -10.32
CA PHE A 187 -19.88 0.24 -9.67
C PHE A 187 -20.69 0.96 -8.59
N ASN A 188 -21.98 1.24 -8.82
CA ASN A 188 -22.86 1.81 -7.81
C ASN A 188 -22.94 0.92 -6.57
N ASN A 189 -23.11 -0.40 -6.76
CA ASN A 189 -23.14 -1.35 -5.65
C ASN A 189 -21.81 -1.36 -4.88
N LEU A 190 -20.67 -1.28 -5.57
CA LEU A 190 -19.38 -1.18 -4.92
C LEU A 190 -19.23 0.12 -4.13
N ASN A 191 -19.70 1.24 -4.69
CA ASN A 191 -19.62 2.55 -4.05
C ASN A 191 -20.49 2.64 -2.79
N ASP A 192 -21.63 1.95 -2.76
CA ASP A 192 -22.55 1.91 -1.62
C ASP A 192 -22.15 0.89 -0.53
N ASP A 193 -21.16 0.04 -0.81
CA ASP A 193 -20.72 -1.05 0.07
C ASP A 193 -20.23 -0.54 1.43
N SER A 194 -20.40 -1.32 2.50
CA SER A 194 -19.88 -0.98 3.85
C SER A 194 -18.37 -0.82 3.86
N ASN A 195 -17.68 -1.53 2.97
CA ASN A 195 -16.23 -1.58 2.93
C ASN A 195 -15.63 -0.44 2.10
N ASN A 196 -16.45 0.34 1.39
CA ASN A 196 -16.00 1.56 0.71
C ASN A 196 -15.74 2.67 1.73
N ILE A 197 -14.68 2.50 2.51
CA ILE A 197 -14.21 3.43 3.53
C ILE A 197 -13.08 4.26 2.94
N GLU A 198 -13.02 5.54 3.29
CA GLU A 198 -11.98 6.45 2.79
C GLU A 198 -10.58 5.89 3.06
N ASN A 199 -9.71 5.88 2.04
CA ASN A 199 -8.35 5.32 2.07
C ASN A 199 -8.23 3.80 2.33
N SER A 200 -9.33 3.07 2.39
CA SER A 200 -9.28 1.60 2.44
C SER A 200 -8.75 1.00 1.14
N LEU A 201 -8.19 -0.22 1.19
CA LEU A 201 -7.81 -0.98 -0.01
C LEU A 201 -8.99 -1.17 -0.97
N TYR A 202 -10.19 -1.37 -0.42
CA TYR A 202 -11.43 -1.44 -1.17
C TYR A 202 -11.68 -0.15 -1.97
N ASN A 203 -11.54 1.00 -1.30
CA ASN A 203 -11.68 2.30 -1.95
C ASN A 203 -10.57 2.58 -2.98
N LYS A 204 -9.34 2.09 -2.73
CA LYS A 204 -8.22 2.15 -3.68
C LYS A 204 -8.54 1.37 -4.96
N LEU A 205 -8.98 0.11 -4.84
CA LEU A 205 -9.39 -0.70 -6.00
C LEU A 205 -10.58 -0.10 -6.75
N LEU A 206 -11.56 0.45 -6.01
CA LEU A 206 -12.71 1.13 -6.60
C LEU A 206 -12.29 2.38 -7.40
N SER A 207 -11.34 3.13 -6.86
CA SER A 207 -10.76 4.30 -7.54
C SER A 207 -10.00 3.92 -8.81
N THR A 208 -9.25 2.82 -8.79
CA THR A 208 -8.60 2.26 -9.99
C THR A 208 -9.63 1.93 -11.07
N LEU A 209 -10.67 1.16 -10.74
CA LEU A 209 -11.75 0.84 -11.70
C LEU A 209 -12.45 2.09 -12.24
N SER A 210 -12.69 3.10 -11.39
CA SER A 210 -13.30 4.36 -11.80
C SER A 210 -12.44 5.13 -12.80
N ASN A 211 -11.14 5.25 -12.52
CA ASN A 211 -10.22 5.99 -13.37
C ASN A 211 -10.08 5.31 -14.73
N ASP A 212 -9.96 3.99 -14.72
CA ASP A 212 -9.79 3.19 -15.93
C ASP A 212 -11.06 3.23 -16.79
N TYR A 213 -12.25 3.15 -16.19
CA TYR A 213 -13.50 3.32 -16.93
C TYR A 213 -13.66 4.72 -17.52
N ASN A 214 -13.26 5.77 -16.80
CA ASN A 214 -13.31 7.13 -17.33
C ASN A 214 -12.36 7.32 -18.52
N ASN A 215 -11.18 6.69 -18.48
CA ASN A 215 -10.26 6.64 -19.62
C ASN A 215 -10.88 5.91 -20.81
N LEU A 216 -11.46 4.72 -20.57
CA LEU A 216 -12.18 3.94 -21.58
C LEU A 216 -13.33 4.74 -22.21
N LYS A 217 -14.15 5.42 -21.40
CA LYS A 217 -15.25 6.26 -21.86
C LYS A 217 -14.76 7.35 -22.81
N LYS A 218 -13.65 8.03 -22.49
CA LYS A 218 -13.04 9.04 -23.36
C LYS A 218 -12.61 8.43 -24.70
N ILE A 219 -11.92 7.29 -24.66
CA ILE A 219 -11.43 6.59 -25.85
C ILE A 219 -12.57 6.13 -26.78
N PHE A 220 -13.67 5.62 -26.21
CA PHE A 220 -14.86 5.25 -26.99
C PHE A 220 -15.56 6.46 -27.61
N TYR A 221 -15.68 7.56 -26.86
CA TYR A 221 -16.28 8.80 -27.35
C TYR A 221 -15.50 9.39 -28.53
N ASP A 222 -14.17 9.41 -28.43
CA ASP A 222 -13.29 9.94 -29.49
C ASP A 222 -13.41 9.11 -30.80
N LYS A 223 -13.74 7.82 -30.70
CA LYS A 223 -13.87 6.91 -31.84
C LYS A 223 -15.28 6.87 -32.43
N ASN A 224 -16.31 6.97 -31.60
CA ASN A 224 -17.70 6.97 -32.02
C ASN A 224 -18.55 7.78 -31.01
N ASP A 225 -18.88 9.01 -31.39
CA ASP A 225 -19.66 9.95 -30.60
C ASP A 225 -21.06 9.42 -30.24
N SER A 226 -21.62 8.49 -31.03
CA SER A 226 -22.88 7.82 -30.74
C SER A 226 -22.83 6.81 -29.58
N CYS A 227 -21.62 6.45 -29.11
CA CYS A 227 -21.40 5.52 -28.00
C CYS A 227 -21.18 6.23 -26.67
N GLU A 228 -22.19 7.00 -26.25
CA GLU A 228 -22.13 7.74 -24.99
C GLU A 228 -22.25 6.80 -23.78
N PHE A 229 -21.10 6.38 -23.25
CA PHE A 229 -21.04 5.58 -22.04
C PHE A 229 -21.56 6.36 -20.82
N PRO A 230 -22.33 5.73 -19.93
CA PRO A 230 -22.86 6.40 -18.74
C PRO A 230 -21.72 6.92 -17.87
N SER A 231 -21.91 8.10 -17.30
CA SER A 231 -21.00 8.62 -16.27
C SER A 231 -21.17 7.85 -14.97
N LEU A 232 -20.06 7.62 -14.27
CA LEU A 232 -20.09 7.02 -12.94
C LEU A 232 -20.54 8.06 -11.90
N PRO A 233 -21.20 7.64 -10.80
CA PRO A 233 -21.38 8.54 -9.68
C PRO A 233 -20.01 8.91 -9.08
N GLN A 234 -19.97 10.06 -8.40
CA GLN A 234 -18.81 10.39 -7.59
C GLN A 234 -18.61 9.31 -6.52
N ILE A 235 -17.36 8.87 -6.33
CA ILE A 235 -17.02 7.96 -5.24
C ILE A 235 -17.33 8.68 -3.92
N LYS A 236 -18.18 8.06 -3.10
CA LYS A 236 -18.60 8.60 -1.80
C LYS A 236 -18.16 7.61 -0.73
N PRO A 237 -16.86 7.58 -0.42
CA PRO A 237 -16.41 6.69 0.63
C PRO A 237 -17.11 7.07 1.93
N LYS A 238 -17.50 6.05 2.69
CA LYS A 238 -17.93 6.22 4.07
C LYS A 238 -16.75 6.78 4.82
N LYS A 239 -16.97 7.92 5.47
CA LYS A 239 -16.02 8.44 6.42
C LYS A 239 -15.89 7.41 7.53
N ASN A 240 -14.65 7.12 7.94
CA ASN A 240 -14.44 6.42 9.20
C ASN A 240 -15.29 7.10 10.26
N SER A 241 -16.07 6.32 11.02
CA SER A 241 -17.07 6.86 11.97
C SER A 241 -16.47 7.69 13.11
N ALA A 242 -15.16 7.98 13.06
CA ALA A 242 -14.48 8.98 13.88
C ALA A 242 -14.48 10.41 13.30
N GLN A 243 -14.95 10.66 12.07
CA GLN A 243 -14.82 11.97 11.42
C GLN A 243 -16.12 12.56 10.89
N ASN A 244 -16.78 13.38 11.70
CA ASN A 244 -17.71 14.42 11.23
C ASN A 244 -17.25 15.80 11.73
N SER A 245 -16.43 16.49 10.93
CA SER A 245 -16.31 17.96 10.74
C SER A 245 -14.86 18.27 10.30
N GLY A 246 -14.49 18.98 9.24
CA GLY A 246 -15.16 19.73 8.18
C GLY A 246 -14.11 20.04 7.08
N LYS A 247 -14.57 20.41 5.88
CA LYS A 247 -13.78 20.56 4.64
C LYS A 247 -12.64 21.59 4.72
N GLY A 248 -11.49 21.21 4.17
CA GLY A 248 -10.44 22.09 3.63
C GLY A 248 -9.42 21.22 2.91
N SER A 249 -9.22 21.45 1.62
CA SER A 249 -8.37 20.64 0.74
C SER A 249 -6.90 20.61 1.18
N GLY A 250 -6.37 19.41 1.38
CA GLY A 250 -4.96 19.08 1.50
C GLY A 250 -4.85 17.55 1.45
N GLN A 251 -3.96 17.03 0.62
CA GLN A 251 -3.75 15.58 0.43
C GLN A 251 -3.53 14.89 1.79
N ILE A 252 -4.38 13.92 2.13
CA ILE A 252 -4.14 13.06 3.30
C ILE A 252 -3.81 11.67 2.77
N MET A 253 -2.51 11.40 2.74
CA MET A 253 -1.92 10.07 2.67
C MET A 253 -2.56 9.20 3.76
N GLY A 254 -3.05 8.02 3.37
CA GLY A 254 -3.91 7.16 4.19
C GLY A 254 -3.45 7.06 5.63
N GLN A 255 -4.39 7.26 6.56
CA GLN A 255 -4.19 6.95 7.97
C GLN A 255 -3.79 5.48 8.06
N SER A 256 -2.57 5.28 8.52
CA SER A 256 -2.08 4.02 9.02
C SER A 256 -2.97 3.50 10.15
N SER A 257 -3.15 2.19 10.22
CA SER A 257 -3.77 1.52 11.38
C SER A 257 -2.91 1.59 12.64
N TYR A 258 -1.77 2.31 12.63
CA TYR A 258 -0.84 2.36 13.76
C TYR A 258 -1.13 3.43 14.78
N SER A 259 -1.09 3.00 16.04
CA SER A 259 -1.01 3.88 17.20
C SER A 259 0.39 4.52 17.22
N ILE A 260 0.49 5.75 16.75
CA ILE A 260 1.72 6.56 16.94
C ILE A 260 2.04 6.74 18.43
N GLU A 261 1.04 6.62 19.30
CA GLU A 261 1.18 6.70 20.76
C GLU A 261 2.05 5.55 21.29
N ASP A 262 1.78 4.31 20.87
CA ASP A 262 2.55 3.11 21.30
C ASP A 262 4.00 3.17 20.79
N VAL A 263 4.16 3.63 19.56
CA VAL A 263 5.48 3.87 18.95
C VAL A 263 6.26 4.89 19.78
N CYS A 264 5.61 6.01 20.12
CA CYS A 264 6.24 7.08 20.88
C CYS A 264 6.58 6.66 22.31
N GLU A 265 5.72 5.89 22.97
CA GLU A 265 6.01 5.33 24.30
C GLU A 265 7.28 4.47 24.28
N ALA A 266 7.42 3.58 23.28
CA ALA A 266 8.59 2.74 23.15
C ALA A 266 9.87 3.54 22.84
N ILE A 267 9.78 4.55 21.96
CA ILE A 267 10.92 5.42 21.63
C ILE A 267 11.36 6.23 22.86
N VAL A 268 10.43 6.88 23.56
CA VAL A 268 10.72 7.71 24.74
C VAL A 268 11.37 6.88 25.85
N LYS A 269 10.89 5.65 26.05
CA LYS A 269 11.48 4.72 27.03
C LYS A 269 12.96 4.47 26.72
N VAL A 270 13.28 4.09 25.49
CA VAL A 270 14.67 3.79 25.09
C VAL A 270 15.54 5.04 25.08
N ASP A 271 15.02 6.19 24.65
CA ASP A 271 15.74 7.47 24.72
C ASP A 271 16.10 7.87 26.15
N THR A 272 15.19 7.60 27.11
CA THR A 272 15.43 7.88 28.54
C THR A 272 16.50 6.94 29.10
N ASP A 273 16.41 5.65 28.77
CA ASP A 273 17.34 4.62 29.24
C ASP A 273 18.73 4.74 28.57
N PHE A 274 18.80 5.32 27.37
CA PHE A 274 20.02 5.47 26.56
C PHE A 274 20.57 6.90 26.60
N THR A 275 20.95 7.38 27.79
CA THR A 275 21.63 8.68 27.94
C THR A 275 23.14 8.46 28.04
N VAL A 276 23.82 8.40 26.88
CA VAL A 276 25.25 8.08 26.77
C VAL A 276 26.00 9.19 26.05
N ASP A 277 27.19 9.56 26.53
CA ASP A 277 28.14 10.36 25.76
C ASP A 277 28.82 9.48 24.69
N PRO A 278 28.60 9.72 23.38
CA PRO A 278 29.11 8.89 22.30
C PRO A 278 30.64 8.92 22.15
N ASP A 279 31.31 9.93 22.75
CA ASP A 279 32.76 10.10 22.72
C ASP A 279 33.45 9.72 24.05
N ASP A 280 32.69 9.20 25.02
CA ASP A 280 33.22 8.72 26.29
C ASP A 280 33.99 7.39 26.11
N SER A 281 35.32 7.49 26.19
CA SER A 281 36.22 6.33 26.15
C SER A 281 36.18 5.45 27.40
N THR A 282 35.51 5.89 28.47
CA THR A 282 35.38 5.16 29.74
C THR A 282 34.03 4.45 29.89
N LEU A 283 33.18 4.50 28.86
CA LEU A 283 31.89 3.83 28.77
C LEU A 283 31.98 2.35 29.23
N ASN A 284 31.23 2.00 30.28
CA ASN A 284 31.03 0.61 30.68
C ASN A 284 29.60 0.18 30.31
N SER A 285 29.47 -0.82 29.43
CA SER A 285 28.15 -1.31 29.02
C SER A 285 27.33 -1.90 30.18
N GLU A 286 28.00 -2.34 31.25
CA GLU A 286 27.37 -2.87 32.46
C GLU A 286 26.51 -1.83 33.21
N ASP A 287 26.72 -0.54 32.93
CA ASP A 287 25.87 0.54 33.47
C ASP A 287 24.46 0.56 32.81
N PHE A 288 24.26 -0.21 31.73
CA PHE A 288 23.03 -0.30 30.94
C PHE A 288 22.50 -1.74 30.86
N PRO A 289 22.20 -2.41 31.99
CA PRO A 289 21.89 -3.84 32.01
C PRO A 289 20.68 -4.22 31.15
N GLY A 290 19.71 -3.31 30.98
CA GLY A 290 18.54 -3.54 30.11
C GLY A 290 18.84 -3.48 28.61
N LEU A 291 19.99 -2.95 28.19
CA LEU A 291 20.31 -2.68 26.79
C LEU A 291 21.49 -3.50 26.26
N ILE A 292 22.08 -4.39 27.06
CA ILE A 292 23.25 -5.20 26.67
C ILE A 292 22.91 -6.61 26.17
N ASN A 293 21.64 -7.03 26.17
CA ASN A 293 21.23 -8.40 25.82
C ASN A 293 21.62 -8.83 24.40
N TYR A 294 21.93 -7.88 23.52
CA TYR A 294 22.34 -8.12 22.14
C TYR A 294 23.79 -7.69 21.88
N CYS A 295 24.58 -7.49 22.94
CA CYS A 295 26.03 -7.35 22.84
C CYS A 295 26.69 -8.73 22.58
N PRO A 296 27.93 -8.77 22.07
CA PRO A 296 28.72 -9.99 22.04
C PRO A 296 28.90 -10.61 23.44
N PHE A 297 29.08 -11.93 23.48
CA PHE A 297 29.47 -12.61 24.71
C PHE A 297 30.90 -12.23 25.11
N SER A 298 31.10 -11.89 26.38
CA SER A 298 32.42 -11.69 26.96
C SER A 298 33.27 -12.97 26.83
N ASN A 299 34.60 -12.81 26.91
CA ASN A 299 35.56 -13.92 26.77
C ASN A 299 35.33 -15.08 27.78
N ASN A 300 34.57 -14.84 28.85
CA ASN A 300 34.22 -15.84 29.86
C ASN A 300 32.95 -16.66 29.50
N GLY A 301 32.25 -16.30 28.42
CA GLY A 301 31.25 -17.13 27.76
C GLY A 301 29.82 -17.09 28.32
N SER A 302 29.57 -16.40 29.43
CA SER A 302 28.24 -16.29 30.06
C SER A 302 27.60 -14.91 29.97
N ASP A 303 28.40 -13.84 29.97
CA ASP A 303 27.88 -12.48 30.17
C ASP A 303 27.99 -11.67 28.88
N HIS A 304 26.94 -10.94 28.52
CA HIS A 304 26.94 -10.00 27.40
C HIS A 304 27.75 -8.75 27.75
N LYS A 305 28.64 -8.31 26.84
CA LYS A 305 29.45 -7.10 27.03
C LYS A 305 29.71 -6.39 25.72
N CYS A 306 29.30 -5.11 25.64
CA CYS A 306 29.61 -4.26 24.49
C CYS A 306 30.98 -3.60 24.68
N SER A 307 31.83 -3.74 23.67
CA SER A 307 33.21 -3.24 23.66
C SER A 307 33.34 -1.85 23.04
N SER A 308 32.27 -1.36 22.42
CA SER A 308 32.22 -0.02 21.83
C SER A 308 30.84 0.61 21.94
N TYR A 309 30.79 1.93 21.76
CA TYR A 309 29.54 2.67 21.63
C TYR A 309 28.67 2.12 20.50
N GLU A 310 29.27 1.75 19.36
CA GLU A 310 28.55 1.18 18.22
C GLU A 310 27.87 -0.15 18.56
N GLU A 311 28.54 -1.02 19.31
CA GLU A 311 27.93 -2.27 19.79
C GLU A 311 26.80 -1.97 20.78
N LEU A 312 26.98 -1.00 21.68
CA LEU A 312 25.95 -0.62 22.67
C LEU A 312 24.71 -0.02 22.00
N VAL A 313 24.89 0.89 21.03
CA VAL A 313 23.80 1.45 20.21
C VAL A 313 23.08 0.34 19.44
N SER A 314 23.83 -0.59 18.82
CA SER A 314 23.24 -1.73 18.11
C SER A 314 22.41 -2.60 19.05
N SER A 315 22.93 -2.87 20.24
CA SER A 315 22.25 -3.70 21.22
C SER A 315 20.97 -3.01 21.75
N ALA A 316 21.03 -1.71 22.02
CA ALA A 316 19.86 -0.90 22.38
C ALA A 316 18.81 -0.85 21.27
N PHE A 317 19.22 -0.66 20.01
CA PHE A 317 18.34 -0.68 18.84
C PHE A 317 17.58 -2.01 18.70
N ILE A 318 18.27 -3.14 18.85
CA ILE A 318 17.63 -4.46 18.80
C ILE A 318 16.73 -4.70 20.01
N THR A 319 17.18 -4.29 21.21
CA THR A 319 16.36 -4.37 22.43
C THR A 319 15.04 -3.61 22.27
N MET A 320 15.08 -2.41 21.69
CA MET A 320 13.91 -1.59 21.39
C MET A 320 12.93 -2.34 20.49
N LEU A 321 13.41 -2.93 19.39
CA LEU A 321 12.61 -3.70 18.45
C LEU A 321 12.01 -4.96 19.07
N VAL A 322 12.81 -5.73 19.80
CA VAL A 322 12.34 -6.97 20.44
C VAL A 322 11.29 -6.65 21.50
N SER A 323 11.53 -5.64 22.34
CA SER A 323 10.60 -5.24 23.39
C SER A 323 9.25 -4.78 22.81
N PHE A 324 9.28 -4.02 21.72
CA PHE A 324 8.07 -3.57 21.04
C PHE A 324 7.28 -4.74 20.44
N ILE A 325 7.96 -5.71 19.82
CA ILE A 325 7.30 -6.90 19.25
C ILE A 325 6.73 -7.79 20.35
N SER A 326 7.47 -8.04 21.42
CA SER A 326 7.04 -8.88 22.53
C SER A 326 5.85 -8.30 23.30
N SER A 327 5.76 -6.97 23.41
CA SER A 327 4.69 -6.30 24.18
C SER A 327 3.36 -6.23 23.43
N ASN A 328 3.35 -6.36 22.10
CA ASN A 328 2.18 -6.10 21.26
C ASN A 328 1.54 -7.37 20.64
N GLY A 329 2.05 -8.58 20.95
CA GLY A 329 1.44 -9.85 20.53
C GLY A 329 1.44 -10.12 19.01
N ASP A 330 0.69 -11.15 18.58
CA ASP A 330 0.50 -11.57 17.18
C ASP A 330 -0.70 -10.86 16.50
N GLU A 331 -1.29 -9.87 17.20
CA GLU A 331 -2.27 -8.96 16.59
C GLU A 331 -1.53 -8.00 15.66
N ASN A 332 -2.13 -7.71 14.50
CA ASN A 332 -1.55 -6.92 13.41
C ASN A 332 -1.22 -5.46 13.81
N LEU A 333 -0.15 -5.24 14.57
CA LEU A 333 0.37 -3.92 14.92
C LEU A 333 1.76 -3.72 14.30
N ASP A 334 1.79 -2.97 13.21
CA ASP A 334 2.71 -1.85 12.87
C ASP A 334 4.22 -1.96 13.12
N ARG A 335 4.73 -3.20 13.18
CA ARG A 335 6.17 -3.51 13.23
C ARG A 335 6.96 -2.81 12.12
N ASP A 336 6.36 -2.64 10.95
CA ASP A 336 7.01 -1.99 9.81
C ASP A 336 7.19 -0.47 10.00
N LYS A 337 6.25 0.22 10.64
CA LYS A 337 6.36 1.66 10.91
C LYS A 337 7.21 1.93 12.13
N PHE A 338 7.09 1.11 13.18
CA PHE A 338 8.00 1.18 14.31
C PHE A 338 9.46 0.96 13.88
N ALA A 339 9.74 -0.02 13.02
CA ALA A 339 11.09 -0.23 12.52
C ALA A 339 11.65 0.93 11.71
N GLU A 340 10.81 1.62 10.92
CA GLU A 340 11.22 2.84 10.21
C GLU A 340 11.68 3.93 11.19
N TYR A 341 10.90 4.16 12.26
CA TYR A 341 11.24 5.14 13.30
C TYR A 341 12.41 4.71 14.19
N ALA A 342 12.55 3.42 14.48
CA ALA A 342 13.71 2.86 15.15
C ALA A 342 15.00 3.08 14.33
N ILE A 343 14.93 3.01 12.99
CA ILE A 343 16.07 3.29 12.12
C ILE A 343 16.41 4.78 12.15
N LEU A 344 15.42 5.68 12.25
CA LEU A 344 15.66 7.11 12.47
C LEU A 344 16.39 7.34 13.79
N TRP A 345 15.94 6.68 14.87
CA TRP A 345 16.61 6.70 16.18
C TRP A 345 18.06 6.24 16.08
N LEU A 346 18.31 5.12 15.40
CA LEU A 346 19.67 4.62 15.17
C LEU A 346 20.54 5.68 14.46
N CYS A 347 20.03 6.28 13.39
CA CYS A 347 20.75 7.33 12.67
C CYS A 347 21.05 8.54 13.56
N TYR A 348 20.11 8.93 14.42
CA TYR A 348 20.32 9.99 15.39
C TYR A 348 21.47 9.64 16.34
N GLN A 349 21.44 8.48 16.98
CA GLN A 349 22.51 8.05 17.91
C GLN A 349 23.88 7.98 17.24
N LEU A 350 23.96 7.57 15.98
CA LEU A 350 25.20 7.57 15.20
C LEU A 350 25.66 8.98 14.82
N ASN A 351 24.72 9.90 14.61
CA ASN A 351 25.00 11.30 14.27
C ASN A 351 25.49 12.12 15.48
N GLN A 352 25.24 11.67 16.71
CA GLN A 352 25.71 12.35 17.93
C GLN A 352 27.23 12.31 18.09
N LYS A 353 27.92 11.36 17.45
CA LYS A 353 29.36 11.13 17.64
C LYS A 353 30.20 12.19 16.91
N THR A 354 31.15 12.80 17.61
CA THR A 354 32.04 13.82 17.02
C THR A 354 33.35 13.25 16.48
N LYS A 355 33.82 12.10 17.00
CA LYS A 355 35.05 11.42 16.55
C LYS A 355 34.76 10.09 15.86
N ASN A 356 35.59 9.72 14.88
CA ASN A 356 35.47 8.45 14.14
C ASN A 356 34.05 8.18 13.62
N ARG A 357 33.42 9.25 13.12
CA ARG A 357 32.02 9.25 12.74
C ARG A 357 31.76 8.28 11.59
N ILE A 358 30.71 7.48 11.73
CA ILE A 358 30.22 6.61 10.68
C ILE A 358 29.25 7.42 9.81
N ASP A 359 29.57 7.54 8.53
CA ASP A 359 28.81 8.30 7.54
C ASP A 359 27.91 7.40 6.67
N ASN A 360 28.23 6.12 6.60
CA ASN A 360 27.52 5.13 5.78
C ASN A 360 26.74 4.13 6.65
N LEU A 361 25.41 4.26 6.66
CA LEU A 361 24.50 3.42 7.43
C LEU A 361 24.56 1.94 6.99
N ASN A 362 24.71 1.67 5.70
CA ASN A 362 24.85 0.31 5.19
C ASN A 362 26.14 -0.38 5.70
N ASN A 363 27.25 0.36 5.84
CA ASN A 363 28.47 -0.18 6.45
C ASN A 363 28.27 -0.49 7.93
N TYR A 364 27.61 0.41 8.67
CA TYR A 364 27.24 0.17 10.07
C TYR A 364 26.39 -1.09 10.21
N TYR A 365 25.32 -1.19 9.41
CA TYR A 365 24.39 -2.31 9.40
C TYR A 365 25.10 -3.65 9.19
N ASN A 366 25.94 -3.75 8.15
CA ASN A 366 26.66 -4.99 7.84
C ASN A 366 27.70 -5.37 8.89
N THR A 367 28.24 -4.39 9.63
CA THR A 367 29.28 -4.63 10.64
C THR A 367 28.69 -5.01 11.99
N TYR A 368 27.80 -4.16 12.52
CA TYR A 368 27.32 -4.28 13.90
C TYR A 368 25.98 -5.01 13.96
N ILE A 369 24.97 -4.56 13.22
CA ILE A 369 23.62 -5.17 13.27
C ILE A 369 23.64 -6.61 12.74
N LYS A 370 24.20 -6.82 11.54
CA LYS A 370 24.38 -8.16 10.96
C LYS A 370 25.43 -8.98 11.72
N GLY A 371 26.34 -8.31 12.42
CA GLY A 371 27.35 -8.96 13.27
C GLY A 371 26.74 -9.79 14.40
N ILE A 372 25.56 -9.42 14.88
CA ILE A 372 24.81 -10.13 15.94
C ILE A 372 24.45 -11.56 15.52
N GLU A 373 24.24 -11.81 14.22
CA GLU A 373 23.92 -13.15 13.69
C GLU A 373 24.98 -14.20 14.03
N LYS A 374 26.24 -13.79 14.27
CA LYS A 374 27.33 -14.70 14.62
C LYS A 374 27.10 -15.43 15.94
N TYR A 375 26.24 -14.89 16.80
CA TYR A 375 25.97 -15.44 18.12
C TYR A 375 24.47 -15.46 18.45
N SER A 376 23.59 -15.25 17.48
CA SER A 376 22.13 -15.18 17.68
C SER A 376 21.54 -16.49 18.22
N ASP A 377 22.12 -17.64 17.87
CA ASP A 377 21.67 -18.96 18.34
C ASP A 377 21.79 -19.15 19.86
N LYS A 378 22.54 -18.28 20.53
CA LYS A 378 22.76 -18.30 21.97
C LYS A 378 21.92 -17.26 22.72
N LEU A 379 21.15 -16.43 22.01
CA LEU A 379 20.25 -15.45 22.63
C LEU A 379 19.04 -16.15 23.24
N GLU A 380 18.59 -15.66 24.39
CA GLU A 380 17.39 -16.20 25.05
C GLU A 380 16.14 -16.04 24.16
N ASP A 381 16.01 -14.89 23.48
CA ASP A 381 14.89 -14.53 22.60
C ASP A 381 15.20 -14.72 21.10
N ALA A 382 15.91 -15.80 20.73
CA ALA A 382 16.38 -16.01 19.35
C ALA A 382 15.26 -15.96 18.27
N GLU A 383 14.06 -16.45 18.58
CA GLU A 383 12.91 -16.43 17.67
C GLU A 383 12.40 -14.99 17.41
N THR A 384 12.25 -14.19 18.48
CA THR A 384 11.81 -12.79 18.37
C THR A 384 12.88 -11.95 17.68
N TYR A 385 14.16 -12.17 17.98
CA TYR A 385 15.27 -11.55 17.29
C TYR A 385 15.23 -11.80 15.77
N ASN A 386 14.98 -13.05 15.35
CA ASN A 386 14.86 -13.39 13.94
C ASN A 386 13.70 -12.63 13.26
N SER A 387 12.58 -12.46 13.97
CA SER A 387 11.47 -11.64 13.47
C SER A 387 11.86 -10.17 13.31
N CYS A 388 12.56 -9.57 14.30
CA CYS A 388 13.10 -8.21 14.19
C CYS A 388 14.04 -8.06 12.99
N LYS A 389 14.96 -9.01 12.82
CA LYS A 389 15.90 -9.05 11.71
C LYS A 389 15.19 -9.05 10.36
N ASP A 390 14.15 -9.85 10.19
CA ASP A 390 13.38 -9.90 8.96
C ASP A 390 12.69 -8.56 8.65
N ILE A 391 12.19 -7.87 9.68
CA ILE A 391 11.58 -6.53 9.53
C ILE A 391 12.64 -5.51 9.10
N ILE A 392 13.79 -5.48 9.76
CA ILE A 392 14.88 -4.56 9.39
C ILE A 392 15.34 -4.81 7.96
N ASN A 393 15.47 -6.08 7.55
CA ASN A 393 15.85 -6.46 6.18
C ASN A 393 14.85 -5.96 5.12
N LYS A 394 13.54 -5.94 5.40
CA LYS A 394 12.53 -5.33 4.51
C LYS A 394 12.72 -3.83 4.33
N LYS A 395 13.37 -3.16 5.30
CA LYS A 395 13.66 -1.72 5.29
C LYS A 395 15.04 -1.38 4.75
N GLN A 396 15.67 -2.28 3.99
CA GLN A 396 17.01 -2.08 3.41
C GLN A 396 17.11 -0.80 2.55
N TYR A 397 16.01 -0.33 1.95
CA TYR A 397 15.99 0.93 1.20
C TYR A 397 16.39 2.14 2.06
N LEU A 398 16.15 2.11 3.37
CA LEU A 398 16.56 3.15 4.32
C LEU A 398 18.06 3.12 4.61
N MET A 399 18.74 1.97 4.44
CA MET A 399 20.18 1.81 4.73
C MET A 399 21.09 2.61 3.79
N ASN A 400 20.55 3.03 2.65
CA ASN A 400 21.25 3.88 1.68
C ASN A 400 20.99 5.38 1.89
N MET A 401 20.17 5.74 2.89
CA MET A 401 19.90 7.15 3.20
C MET A 401 21.04 7.74 4.03
N ASP A 402 21.22 9.06 3.87
CA ASP A 402 22.24 9.81 4.59
C ASP A 402 21.89 9.88 6.10
N ILE A 403 22.86 9.51 6.95
CA ILE A 403 22.67 9.46 8.41
C ILE A 403 22.28 10.83 8.98
N ASN A 404 22.87 11.94 8.50
CA ASN A 404 22.49 13.28 8.98
C ASN A 404 21.03 13.58 8.65
N LYS A 405 20.59 13.26 7.44
CA LYS A 405 19.21 13.53 7.01
C LYS A 405 18.20 12.73 7.83
N MET A 406 18.50 11.47 8.09
CA MET A 406 17.67 10.60 8.93
C MET A 406 17.66 11.06 10.39
N SER A 407 18.81 11.51 10.90
CA SER A 407 18.91 12.13 12.23
C SER A 407 18.00 13.35 12.37
N LYS A 408 17.95 14.23 11.38
CA LYS A 408 17.06 15.41 11.43
C LYS A 408 15.58 15.04 11.40
N LEU A 409 15.21 13.98 10.69
CA LEU A 409 13.85 13.44 10.72
C LEU A 409 13.51 12.88 12.10
N TYR A 410 14.46 12.19 12.75
CA TYR A 410 14.29 11.73 14.14
C TYR A 410 14.08 12.89 15.11
N GLU A 411 14.83 13.99 14.98
CA GLU A 411 14.65 15.16 15.85
C GLU A 411 13.22 15.70 15.79
N ALA A 412 12.60 15.73 14.60
CA ALA A 412 11.19 16.10 14.46
C ALA A 412 10.24 15.05 15.06
N LEU A 413 10.53 13.75 14.86
CA LEU A 413 9.77 12.66 15.47
C LEU A 413 9.80 12.75 17.00
N LYS A 414 10.97 13.05 17.59
CA LYS A 414 11.17 13.17 19.02
C LYS A 414 10.27 14.24 19.63
N ILE A 415 10.27 15.44 19.05
CA ILE A 415 9.38 16.54 19.48
C ILE A 415 7.91 16.07 19.43
N LEU A 416 7.52 15.39 18.34
CA LEU A 416 6.16 14.88 18.21
C LEU A 416 5.82 13.84 19.29
N CYS A 417 6.73 12.92 19.61
CA CYS A 417 6.54 11.92 20.65
C CYS A 417 6.48 12.52 22.06
N ASP A 418 7.29 13.54 22.34
CA ASP A 418 7.21 14.30 23.58
C ASP A 418 5.83 14.96 23.71
N MET A 419 5.29 15.51 22.61
CA MET A 419 3.94 16.08 22.59
C MET A 419 2.85 15.05 22.88
N TYR A 420 2.90 13.86 22.27
CA TYR A 420 1.95 12.77 22.55
C TYR A 420 2.04 12.30 24.01
N THR A 421 3.26 12.13 24.53
CA THR A 421 3.50 11.65 25.90
C THR A 421 2.96 12.64 26.94
N GLU A 422 3.28 13.92 26.79
CA GLU A 422 2.82 14.98 27.70
C GLU A 422 1.30 15.17 27.65
N CYS A 423 0.71 15.04 26.48
CA CYS A 423 -0.74 15.14 26.29
C CYS A 423 -1.49 13.97 26.97
N ASN A 424 -0.96 12.74 26.89
CA ASN A 424 -1.54 11.57 27.54
C ASN A 424 -1.33 11.56 29.07
N GLY A 425 -0.20 12.09 29.56
CA GLY A 425 0.15 12.08 30.98
C GLY A 425 -0.52 13.16 31.85
N LYS A 426 -1.12 14.20 31.26
CA LYS A 426 -1.64 15.37 31.99
C LYS A 426 -3.00 15.80 31.43
N GLU A 427 -4.07 15.06 31.75
CA GLU A 427 -5.44 15.26 31.28
C GLU A 427 -5.99 16.71 31.41
N GLU A 428 -5.37 17.61 32.19
CA GLU A 428 -5.85 18.98 32.34
C GLU A 428 -4.83 20.12 32.11
N ARG A 429 -3.50 19.88 31.99
CA ARG A 429 -2.50 20.99 32.00
C ARG A 429 -1.20 20.75 31.20
N TYR A 430 -1.28 20.35 29.93
CA TYR A 430 -0.11 20.43 29.05
C TYR A 430 0.24 21.90 28.70
N THR A 431 0.94 22.60 29.61
CA THR A 431 1.15 24.05 29.53
C THR A 431 2.12 24.49 28.44
N SER A 432 3.03 23.62 27.99
CA SER A 432 4.01 23.93 26.94
C SER A 432 3.57 23.52 25.53
N CYS A 433 2.38 22.91 25.38
CA CYS A 433 1.87 22.40 24.10
C CYS A 433 2.02 23.33 22.90
N SER A 434 1.67 24.62 23.06
CA SER A 434 1.82 25.61 21.98
C SER A 434 3.28 25.81 21.57
N LYS A 435 4.19 25.87 22.55
CA LYS A 435 5.62 26.03 22.31
C LYS A 435 6.20 24.81 21.62
N ASP A 436 5.85 23.61 22.09
CA ASP A 436 6.36 22.36 21.55
C ASP A 436 5.81 22.12 20.13
N ALA A 437 4.56 22.53 19.86
CA ALA A 437 3.98 22.53 18.52
C ALA A 437 4.63 23.56 17.58
N GLU A 438 4.95 24.76 18.06
CA GLU A 438 5.72 25.75 17.30
C GLU A 438 7.10 25.23 16.93
N GLU A 439 7.78 24.55 17.87
CA GLU A 439 9.07 23.93 17.65
C GLU A 439 8.99 22.81 16.59
N PHE A 440 7.97 21.95 16.67
CA PHE A 440 7.73 20.92 15.65
C PHE A 440 7.51 21.54 14.26
N VAL A 441 6.67 22.59 14.16
CA VAL A 441 6.35 23.24 12.88
C VAL A 441 7.60 23.87 12.27
N GLN A 442 8.42 24.56 13.07
CA GLN A 442 9.69 25.11 12.60
C GLN A 442 10.62 24.00 12.09
N LYS A 443 10.75 22.90 12.84
CA LYS A 443 11.56 21.76 12.43
C LYS A 443 11.06 21.12 11.15
N PHE A 444 9.74 20.96 11.03
CA PHE A 444 9.10 20.43 9.84
C PHE A 444 9.33 21.32 8.62
N GLU A 445 9.26 22.65 8.77
CA GLU A 445 9.55 23.59 7.69
C GLU A 445 11.01 23.52 7.24
N GLU A 446 11.97 23.42 8.16
CA GLU A 446 13.38 23.20 7.83
C GLU A 446 13.57 21.93 7.00
N LEU A 447 12.95 20.83 7.45
CA LEU A 447 12.96 19.56 6.72
C LEU A 447 12.35 19.73 5.33
N ASN A 448 11.15 20.33 5.23
CA ASN A 448 10.39 20.55 4.00
C ASN A 448 11.10 21.49 2.99
N ASN A 449 12.02 22.32 3.47
CA ASN A 449 12.83 23.22 2.65
C ASN A 449 14.15 22.60 2.19
N ASP A 450 14.53 21.43 2.69
CA ASP A 450 15.77 20.77 2.32
C ASP A 450 15.71 20.35 0.84
N PRO A 451 16.63 20.85 -0.03
CA PRO A 451 16.62 20.54 -1.45
C PRO A 451 16.83 19.05 -1.73
N SER A 452 17.32 18.28 -0.75
CA SER A 452 17.44 16.83 -0.87
C SER A 452 16.12 16.06 -0.79
N ILE A 453 15.00 16.73 -0.49
CA ILE A 453 13.64 16.21 -0.74
C ILE A 453 13.40 15.97 -2.24
N THR A 454 14.07 16.75 -3.09
CA THR A 454 13.92 16.76 -4.54
C THR A 454 14.57 15.51 -5.16
N GLY A 455 13.93 14.35 -5.01
CA GLY A 455 14.36 13.08 -5.60
C GLY A 455 14.47 11.89 -4.65
N ASN A 456 14.21 12.06 -3.35
CA ASN A 456 14.17 10.95 -2.40
C ASN A 456 12.72 10.65 -1.98
N ASP A 457 12.13 9.62 -2.59
CA ASP A 457 10.74 9.22 -2.33
C ASP A 457 10.54 8.75 -0.88
N SER A 458 11.48 8.00 -0.32
CA SER A 458 11.42 7.49 1.06
C SER A 458 11.50 8.61 2.11
N TYR A 459 12.36 9.60 1.92
CA TYR A 459 12.42 10.78 2.80
C TYR A 459 11.07 11.51 2.84
N ARG A 460 10.45 11.68 1.67
CA ARG A 460 9.16 12.35 1.54
C ARG A 460 8.03 11.54 2.18
N GLU A 461 8.06 10.22 2.08
CA GLU A 461 7.10 9.33 2.75
C GLU A 461 7.20 9.42 4.28
N ILE A 462 8.42 9.45 4.83
CA ILE A 462 8.64 9.63 6.28
C ILE A 462 8.15 11.01 6.72
N LEU A 463 8.53 12.07 5.99
CA LEU A 463 8.08 13.43 6.28
C LEU A 463 6.56 13.57 6.20
N SER A 464 5.93 12.93 5.22
CA SER A 464 4.47 12.90 5.12
C SER A 464 3.83 12.09 6.24
N SER A 465 4.48 11.03 6.73
CA SER A 465 4.00 10.30 7.91
C SER A 465 4.03 11.18 9.16
N LEU A 466 5.11 11.95 9.38
CA LEU A 466 5.22 12.94 10.46
C LEU A 466 4.14 14.03 10.36
N SER A 467 3.87 14.53 9.14
CA SER A 467 2.79 15.49 8.90
C SER A 467 1.42 14.94 9.28
N THR A 468 1.11 13.71 8.83
CA THR A 468 -0.13 13.02 9.19
C THR A 468 -0.25 12.86 10.71
N ASN A 469 0.81 12.42 11.38
CA ASN A 469 0.79 12.20 12.83
C ASN A 469 0.64 13.50 13.63
N TYR A 470 1.24 14.60 13.20
CA TYR A 470 1.01 15.91 13.83
C TYR A 470 -0.44 16.39 13.62
N ASN A 471 -1.00 16.17 12.42
CA ASN A 471 -2.41 16.49 12.17
C ASN A 471 -3.35 15.63 13.01
N ASN A 472 -3.02 14.35 13.24
CA ASN A 472 -3.76 13.49 14.18
C ASN A 472 -3.65 14.02 15.62
N PHE A 473 -2.43 14.37 16.08
CA PHE A 473 -2.21 14.98 17.39
C PHE A 473 -3.09 16.22 17.59
N LYS A 474 -3.10 17.11 16.59
CA LYS A 474 -3.92 18.32 16.58
C LYS A 474 -5.42 18.03 16.63
N ASN A 475 -5.87 16.97 15.98
CA ASN A 475 -7.29 16.63 15.88
C ASN A 475 -7.83 15.85 17.07
N ASP A 476 -6.97 15.09 17.75
CA ASP A 476 -7.39 14.15 18.79
C ASP A 476 -6.89 14.59 20.17
N CYS A 477 -5.57 14.61 20.37
CA CYS A 477 -4.96 14.85 21.67
C CYS A 477 -5.07 16.33 22.09
N ALA A 478 -4.74 17.26 21.20
CA ALA A 478 -4.81 18.69 21.45
C ALA A 478 -6.23 19.18 21.80
N LYS A 479 -7.29 18.50 21.32
CA LYS A 479 -8.68 18.85 21.68
C LYS A 479 -9.06 18.47 23.10
N LYS A 480 -8.39 17.47 23.67
CA LYS A 480 -8.58 17.05 25.07
C LYS A 480 -7.82 17.97 26.04
N CYS A 481 -6.78 18.64 25.57
CA CYS A 481 -5.96 19.55 26.39
C CYS A 481 -6.35 21.03 26.23
N SER A 482 -6.86 21.65 27.31
CA SER A 482 -7.32 23.06 27.32
C SER A 482 -6.28 24.11 26.91
N LYS A 483 -4.98 23.79 27.01
CA LYS A 483 -3.84 24.66 26.67
C LYS A 483 -3.25 24.38 25.27
N CYS A 484 -3.78 23.41 24.55
CA CYS A 484 -3.43 23.08 23.16
C CYS A 484 -4.44 23.64 22.14
N SER A 485 -5.44 24.41 22.59
CA SER A 485 -6.36 25.08 21.68
C SER A 485 -5.58 26.12 20.87
N ASP A 486 -5.50 25.92 19.55
CA ASP A 486 -4.89 26.82 18.55
C ASP A 486 -3.39 26.62 18.24
N ILE A 487 -2.90 25.37 18.23
CA ILE A 487 -1.55 25.07 17.71
C ILE A 487 -1.42 25.31 16.18
N PRO A 488 -0.22 25.68 15.66
CA PRO A 488 -0.04 26.04 14.26
C PRO A 488 -0.35 24.90 13.27
N THR A 489 -0.66 25.24 12.02
CA THR A 489 -0.81 24.28 10.92
C THR A 489 0.52 24.10 10.18
N LEU A 490 0.75 22.91 9.64
CA LEU A 490 1.90 22.66 8.77
C LEU A 490 1.71 23.29 7.40
N THR A 491 2.82 23.64 6.76
CA THR A 491 2.85 23.99 5.34
C THR A 491 2.76 22.73 4.47
N ASP A 492 2.22 22.89 3.25
CA ASP A 492 2.19 21.79 2.29
C ASP A 492 3.61 21.30 1.95
N ILE A 493 3.76 19.98 1.78
CA ILE A 493 5.05 19.40 1.41
C ILE A 493 5.44 19.87 0.02
N LYS A 494 6.67 20.40 -0.12
CA LYS A 494 7.18 20.89 -1.41
C LYS A 494 7.40 19.73 -2.36
N VAL A 495 6.54 19.62 -3.38
CA VAL A 495 6.74 18.71 -4.51
C VAL A 495 7.57 19.45 -5.58
N PRO A 496 8.61 18.83 -6.17
CA PRO A 496 9.35 19.45 -7.26
C PRO A 496 8.41 19.80 -8.40
N LYS A 497 8.44 21.06 -8.86
CA LYS A 497 7.87 21.42 -10.16
C LYS A 497 8.75 20.74 -11.21
N SER A 498 8.21 19.77 -11.95
CA SER A 498 8.87 19.20 -13.12
C SER A 498 9.20 20.33 -14.08
N SER A 499 10.48 20.72 -14.17
CA SER A 499 10.96 21.68 -15.15
C SER A 499 11.04 20.99 -16.52
N VAL A 500 9.92 20.96 -17.24
CA VAL A 500 9.98 20.93 -18.70
C VAL A 500 10.23 22.37 -19.12
N GLN A 501 11.38 22.59 -19.78
CA GLN A 501 11.69 23.84 -20.46
C GLN A 501 10.59 24.14 -21.48
N ASP A 502 9.73 25.11 -21.21
CA ASP A 502 9.08 25.89 -22.26
C ASP A 502 9.65 27.30 -22.21
N GLN A 503 10.75 27.48 -22.95
CA GLN A 503 11.03 28.77 -23.55
C GLN A 503 9.97 29.02 -24.63
N VAL A 504 8.90 29.74 -24.31
CA VAL A 504 8.20 30.57 -25.30
C VAL A 504 7.85 31.91 -24.65
N GLU A 505 8.56 32.91 -25.17
CA GLU A 505 8.34 34.35 -25.18
C GLU A 505 7.27 34.97 -24.27
N SER A 506 7.79 35.80 -23.36
CA SER A 506 7.24 37.08 -22.93
C SER A 506 6.34 37.76 -23.96
N SER A 507 5.07 37.93 -23.62
CA SER A 507 4.39 39.20 -23.85
C SER A 507 3.46 39.49 -22.67
N GLY A 508 3.69 40.65 -22.04
CA GLY A 508 3.05 41.01 -20.78
C GLY A 508 1.57 41.35 -20.92
N VAL A 509 0.90 41.41 -19.77
CA VAL A 509 0.09 42.54 -19.27
C VAL A 509 -0.65 42.06 -18.03
N THR A 510 -0.23 42.60 -16.88
CA THR A 510 -1.05 43.13 -15.78
C THR A 510 -2.18 42.26 -15.19
N SER A 511 -1.97 41.78 -13.95
CA SER A 511 -3.05 41.36 -13.03
C SER A 511 -4.13 42.44 -12.90
N PRO A 512 -5.40 42.08 -12.59
CA PRO A 512 -5.74 42.15 -11.17
C PRO A 512 -6.77 41.13 -10.66
N SER A 513 -6.70 40.96 -9.34
CA SER A 513 -7.70 40.48 -8.39
C SER A 513 -9.17 40.61 -8.78
N SER A 514 -9.98 39.62 -8.41
CA SER A 514 -11.40 39.84 -8.10
C SER A 514 -11.85 38.92 -6.97
N SER A 515 -12.16 39.54 -5.84
CA SER A 515 -12.98 39.06 -4.74
C SER A 515 -14.43 39.43 -5.01
N ILE A 516 -15.38 38.48 -4.94
CA ILE A 516 -16.81 38.81 -4.83
C ILE A 516 -17.46 37.90 -3.79
N ALA A 517 -18.07 38.55 -2.81
CA ALA A 517 -18.85 38.00 -1.74
C ALA A 517 -20.31 37.72 -2.16
N SER A 518 -20.89 36.69 -1.52
CA SER A 518 -22.24 36.58 -0.96
C SER A 518 -23.52 36.75 -1.82
N THR A 519 -24.33 35.67 -1.75
CA THR A 519 -25.80 35.63 -1.56
C THR A 519 -26.74 35.82 -2.76
N LEU A 520 -27.53 34.78 -3.05
CA LEU A 520 -29.01 34.83 -3.19
C LEU A 520 -29.61 33.43 -3.49
N ILE A 521 -30.52 32.98 -2.62
CA ILE A 521 -31.56 31.95 -2.87
C ILE A 521 -32.86 32.69 -3.16
N PRO A 522 -33.65 32.24 -4.15
CA PRO A 522 -35.01 31.71 -3.89
C PRO A 522 -35.23 30.42 -4.71
N GLY A 523 -35.91 29.35 -4.30
CA GLY A 523 -37.14 29.24 -3.53
C GLY A 523 -38.18 28.48 -4.39
N LEU A 524 -38.52 27.26 -3.96
CA LEU A 524 -39.67 26.40 -4.34
C LEU A 524 -39.63 25.58 -5.66
N SER A 525 -39.57 24.25 -5.51
CA SER A 525 -40.55 23.37 -6.18
C SER A 525 -40.73 22.07 -5.39
N THR A 526 -41.91 21.93 -4.82
CA THR A 526 -42.46 20.75 -4.16
C THR A 526 -43.06 19.81 -5.21
N PHE A 527 -42.57 18.58 -5.32
CA PHE A 527 -43.37 17.45 -5.81
C PHE A 527 -43.11 16.21 -4.96
N ALA A 528 -44.23 15.62 -4.55
CA ALA A 528 -44.35 14.46 -3.69
C ALA A 528 -43.79 13.18 -4.33
N ILE A 529 -43.17 12.33 -3.52
CA ILE A 529 -42.98 10.91 -3.83
C ILE A 529 -44.00 10.13 -2.99
N PRO A 530 -44.96 9.47 -3.64
CA PRO A 530 -45.40 8.16 -3.20
C PRO A 530 -45.00 7.13 -4.27
N VAL A 531 -44.71 5.92 -3.80
CA VAL A 531 -44.51 4.67 -4.57
C VAL A 531 -43.05 4.33 -4.95
N PHE A 532 -42.27 3.88 -3.95
CA PHE A 532 -41.23 2.87 -4.15
C PHE A 532 -41.76 1.49 -3.75
N LEU A 533 -42.68 0.95 -4.56
CA LEU A 533 -43.09 -0.46 -4.53
C LEU A 533 -43.36 -0.87 -5.98
N GLY A 534 -42.30 -1.18 -6.75
CA GLY A 534 -42.50 -1.58 -8.15
C GLY A 534 -41.29 -1.64 -9.09
N VAL A 535 -40.04 -1.75 -8.61
CA VAL A 535 -38.87 -1.96 -9.51
C VAL A 535 -38.09 -3.25 -9.22
N ALA A 536 -38.51 -4.05 -8.24
CA ALA A 536 -38.03 -5.42 -8.10
C ALA A 536 -38.92 -6.36 -8.93
N TYR A 537 -38.71 -6.40 -10.26
CA TYR A 537 -38.94 -7.56 -11.16
C TYR A 537 -39.03 -7.14 -12.64
N LYS A 538 -37.94 -6.62 -13.28
CA LYS A 538 -37.85 -6.63 -14.75
C LYS A 538 -36.48 -6.34 -15.41
N TYR A 539 -35.37 -6.81 -14.85
CA TYR A 539 -34.06 -6.73 -15.53
C TYR A 539 -33.39 -8.10 -15.71
N SER A 540 -34.20 -9.12 -16.05
CA SER A 540 -33.73 -10.49 -16.28
C SER A 540 -33.66 -10.90 -17.77
N LEU A 541 -33.68 -9.96 -18.72
CA LEU A 541 -33.86 -10.34 -20.13
C LEU A 541 -33.15 -9.42 -21.14
N PHE A 542 -31.85 -9.15 -21.01
CA PHE A 542 -31.04 -8.68 -22.15
C PHE A 542 -29.64 -9.31 -22.15
N GLY A 543 -29.24 -9.77 -23.33
CA GLY A 543 -28.19 -10.76 -23.60
C GLY A 543 -26.74 -10.32 -23.30
N PHE A 544 -26.04 -11.22 -22.60
CA PHE A 544 -24.58 -11.32 -22.57
C PHE A 544 -24.17 -12.32 -23.66
N ASP A 545 -23.68 -11.82 -24.79
CA ASP A 545 -23.55 -12.67 -25.98
C ASP A 545 -22.42 -13.72 -25.85
N LYS A 546 -22.86 -14.99 -25.86
CA LYS A 546 -22.20 -16.28 -26.16
C LYS A 546 -20.97 -16.80 -25.39
N LEU A 547 -20.10 -15.98 -24.79
CA LEU A 547 -18.97 -16.51 -23.99
C LEU A 547 -19.28 -16.53 -22.48
N PHE A 548 -19.87 -15.45 -21.94
CA PHE A 548 -20.15 -15.29 -20.51
C PHE A 548 -21.32 -16.18 -20.01
N GLN A 549 -22.34 -16.43 -20.84
CA GLN A 549 -23.53 -17.22 -20.43
C GLN A 549 -23.26 -18.71 -20.19
N ARG A 550 -22.25 -19.31 -20.83
CA ARG A 550 -22.01 -20.76 -20.72
C ARG A 550 -21.51 -21.17 -19.34
N GLN A 551 -20.71 -20.35 -18.66
CA GLN A 551 -20.18 -20.66 -17.34
C GLN A 551 -21.20 -20.37 -16.23
N HIS A 552 -21.86 -19.21 -16.27
CA HIS A 552 -22.74 -18.79 -15.18
C HIS A 552 -24.06 -19.60 -15.09
N ILE A 553 -24.67 -19.97 -16.23
CA ILE A 553 -25.92 -20.77 -16.25
C ILE A 553 -25.65 -22.23 -15.84
N ARG A 554 -24.49 -22.80 -16.21
CA ARG A 554 -24.12 -24.17 -15.82
C ARG A 554 -23.77 -24.30 -14.34
N ASN A 555 -23.15 -23.27 -13.73
CA ASN A 555 -22.88 -23.25 -12.29
C ASN A 555 -24.17 -23.12 -11.46
N LYS A 556 -25.18 -22.37 -11.94
CA LYS A 556 -26.52 -22.37 -11.32
C LYS A 556 -27.22 -23.73 -11.43
N LEU A 557 -27.13 -24.41 -12.59
CA LEU A 557 -27.70 -25.76 -12.78
C LEU A 557 -26.98 -26.84 -11.95
N LYS A 558 -25.65 -26.77 -11.78
CA LYS A 558 -24.87 -27.67 -10.89
C LYS A 558 -25.23 -27.48 -9.40
N LYS A 559 -25.41 -26.24 -8.93
CA LYS A 559 -25.87 -25.96 -7.56
C LYS A 559 -27.29 -26.46 -7.29
N ILE A 560 -28.17 -26.44 -8.29
CA ILE A 560 -29.54 -26.99 -8.19
C ILE A 560 -29.50 -28.53 -8.20
N LYS A 561 -28.67 -29.15 -9.03
CA LYS A 561 -28.49 -30.62 -9.07
C LYS A 561 -27.92 -31.18 -7.76
N ASN A 562 -26.88 -30.56 -7.20
CA ASN A 562 -26.30 -30.99 -5.92
C ASN A 562 -27.24 -30.75 -4.72
N LYS A 563 -28.17 -29.79 -4.80
CA LYS A 563 -29.24 -29.62 -3.80
C LYS A 563 -30.36 -30.66 -3.92
N MET A 564 -30.56 -31.25 -5.10
CA MET A 564 -31.53 -32.34 -5.31
C MET A 564 -30.96 -33.70 -4.87
N GLU A 565 -29.64 -33.91 -4.96
CA GLU A 565 -28.97 -35.14 -4.50
C GLU A 565 -28.75 -35.21 -2.97
N LEU A 566 -28.96 -34.12 -2.23
CA LEU A 566 -28.90 -34.06 -0.75
C LEU A 566 -30.28 -34.20 -0.06
N ASN A 567 -31.37 -34.27 -0.84
CA ASN A 567 -32.75 -34.43 -0.36
C ASN A 567 -33.39 -35.77 -0.80
N ILE A 568 -32.56 -36.75 -1.15
CA ILE A 568 -32.91 -38.18 -1.32
C ILE A 568 -32.12 -38.92 -0.25
#